data_AF-A0A3A5VJT3-F1
#
_entry.id   AF-A0A3A5VJT3-F1
#
_cell.length_a   1.000
_cell.length_b   1.000
_cell.length_c   1.000
_cell.angle_alpha   90.00
_cell.angle_beta   90.00
_cell.angle_gamma   90.00
#
_symmetry.space_group_name_H-M   'P 1'
#
loop_
_entity.id
_entity.type
_entity.pdbx_description
1 polymer ?
#
loop_
_entity_poly.entity_id
_entity_poly.type
_entity_poly.pdbx_seq_one_letter_code
_entity_poly.pdbx_strand_id
1 'polypeptide(L)'
;MQVFGSIMSQVKVPISEPDIPLRGEHDSLEDKSIEVMFDGLKGRCFISSIPWRSEAIIVVFDEEHPRFGKEFGTKYYFIDTPGVLSYGHDGETIEIYSLK
;
A
#
# COMPACT_ATOMS: atom_id res chain seq x y z
N MET A 1 20.55 -12.43 32.44
CA MET A 1 19.76 -11.25 32.04
C MET A 1 20.48 -10.57 30.88
N GLN A 2 19.80 -10.47 29.74
CA GLN A 2 19.81 -9.37 28.75
C GLN A 2 19.30 -9.96 27.42
N VAL A 3 18.01 -9.75 27.14
CA VAL A 3 17.46 -9.88 25.79
C VAL A 3 17.73 -8.57 25.09
N PHE A 4 18.71 -8.56 24.18
CA PHE A 4 18.89 -7.47 23.22
C PHE A 4 17.79 -7.60 22.16
N GLY A 5 16.60 -7.08 22.47
CA GLY A 5 15.60 -6.80 21.45
C GLY A 5 16.15 -5.66 20.60
N SER A 6 16.70 -6.00 19.43
CA SER A 6 17.03 -5.03 18.40
C SER A 6 15.74 -4.30 18.01
N ILE A 7 15.57 -3.05 18.45
CA ILE A 7 14.51 -2.18 17.93
C ILE A 7 14.90 -1.79 16.51
N MET A 8 14.66 -2.68 15.55
CA MET A 8 14.77 -2.33 14.14
C MET A 8 13.69 -1.28 13.87
N SER A 9 14.08 0.00 13.84
CA SER A 9 13.20 1.06 13.38
C SER A 9 12.93 0.79 11.90
N GLN A 10 11.71 0.37 11.56
CA GLN A 10 11.30 0.25 10.16
C GLN A 10 11.50 1.60 9.47
N VAL A 11 12.23 1.61 8.37
CA VAL A 11 12.49 2.85 7.63
C VAL A 11 11.28 3.13 6.76
N LYS A 12 10.65 4.30 6.96
CA LYS A 12 9.57 4.78 6.08
C LYS A 12 10.20 5.46 4.87
N VAL A 13 9.97 4.91 3.69
CA VAL A 13 10.44 5.50 2.43
C VAL A 13 9.23 5.97 1.61
N PRO A 14 9.17 7.24 1.17
CA PRO A 14 8.11 7.72 0.30
C PRO A 14 8.00 6.86 -0.95
N ILE A 15 6.81 6.37 -1.24
CA ILE A 15 6.59 5.41 -2.33
C ILE A 15 6.35 6.14 -3.65
N SER A 16 6.85 5.57 -4.76
CA SER A 16 6.48 5.95 -6.12
C SER A 16 5.73 4.78 -6.80
N GLU A 17 4.88 5.07 -7.80
CA GLU A 17 4.10 4.04 -8.48
C GLU A 17 4.95 2.86 -9.05
N PRO A 18 6.12 3.08 -9.69
CA PRO A 18 6.94 1.98 -10.21
C PRO A 18 7.49 1.03 -9.14
N ASP A 19 7.49 1.45 -7.86
CA ASP A 19 7.91 0.61 -6.74
C ASP A 19 6.80 -0.36 -6.29
N ILE A 20 5.56 -0.18 -6.78
CA ILE A 20 4.41 -1.00 -6.40
C ILE A 20 4.33 -2.21 -7.35
N PRO A 21 4.31 -3.45 -6.83
CA PRO A 21 4.26 -4.63 -7.67
C PRO A 21 2.89 -4.76 -8.36
N LEU A 22 2.93 -5.14 -9.63
CA LEU A 22 1.76 -5.67 -10.33
C LEU A 22 1.44 -7.07 -9.81
N ARG A 23 0.17 -7.32 -9.52
CA ARG A 23 -0.35 -8.60 -9.02
C ARG A 23 -1.43 -9.14 -9.95
N GLY A 24 -1.21 -10.34 -10.45
CA GLY A 24 -2.16 -11.12 -11.24
C GLY A 24 -3.08 -12.01 -10.37
N GLU A 25 -3.97 -12.77 -11.01
CA GLU A 25 -4.99 -13.58 -10.31
C GLU A 25 -4.38 -14.70 -9.44
N HIS A 26 -3.31 -15.34 -9.93
CA HIS A 26 -2.70 -16.49 -9.26
C HIS A 26 -1.58 -16.13 -8.28
N ASP A 27 -1.31 -14.83 -8.12
CA ASP A 27 -0.27 -14.35 -7.23
C ASP A 27 -0.77 -14.27 -5.78
N SER A 28 0.02 -14.81 -4.85
CA SER A 28 -0.26 -14.66 -3.42
C SER A 28 -0.11 -13.20 -2.98
N LEU A 29 -0.72 -12.82 -1.86
CA LEU A 29 -0.56 -11.48 -1.31
C LEU A 29 0.87 -11.29 -0.79
N GLU A 30 1.44 -12.30 -0.14
CA GLU A 30 2.79 -12.28 0.43
C GLU A 30 3.87 -12.08 -0.63
N ASP A 31 3.73 -12.69 -1.80
CA ASP A 31 4.78 -12.69 -2.84
C ASP A 31 4.72 -11.46 -3.74
N LYS A 32 3.52 -10.89 -3.93
CA LYS A 32 3.25 -9.80 -4.88
C LYS A 32 2.55 -8.62 -4.21
N SER A 33 3.10 -8.21 -3.08
CA SER A 33 2.81 -6.94 -2.46
C SER A 33 4.05 -6.39 -1.74
N ILE A 34 3.96 -5.16 -1.32
CA ILE A 34 4.96 -4.51 -0.46
C ILE A 34 4.29 -4.09 0.84
N GLU A 35 5.03 -4.19 1.94
CA GLU A 35 4.58 -3.63 3.22
C GLU A 35 4.56 -2.11 3.15
N VAL A 36 3.46 -1.51 3.56
CA VAL A 36 3.27 -0.07 3.56
C VAL A 36 2.71 0.44 4.88
N MET A 37 2.97 1.71 5.14
CA MET A 37 2.23 2.53 6.07
C MET A 37 1.29 3.42 5.25
N PHE A 38 -0.02 3.23 5.39
CA PHE A 38 -1.07 3.97 4.71
C PHE A 38 -1.90 4.72 5.76
N ASP A 39 -1.88 6.04 5.71
CA ASP A 39 -2.55 6.90 6.72
C ASP A 39 -2.16 6.56 8.18
N GLY A 40 -0.91 6.13 8.38
CA GLY A 40 -0.42 5.69 9.69
C GLY A 40 -0.82 4.27 10.11
N LEU A 41 -1.53 3.51 9.26
CA LEU A 41 -1.85 2.10 9.47
C LEU A 41 -1.02 1.18 8.58
N LYS A 42 -0.64 0.03 9.12
CA LYS A 42 0.12 -0.99 8.38
C LYS A 42 -0.78 -1.80 7.46
N GLY A 43 -0.21 -2.19 6.33
CA GLY A 43 -0.84 -3.11 5.40
C GLY A 43 0.08 -3.50 4.26
N ARG A 44 -0.51 -4.12 3.25
CA ARG A 44 0.17 -4.57 2.04
C ARG A 44 -0.43 -3.91 0.81
N CYS A 45 0.42 -3.31 -0.02
CA CYS A 45 0.04 -2.58 -1.22
C CYS A 45 0.48 -3.32 -2.48
N PHE A 46 -0.39 -3.32 -3.51
CA PHE A 46 -0.10 -3.83 -4.84
C PHE A 46 -1.01 -3.15 -5.86
N ILE A 47 -0.65 -3.26 -7.15
CA ILE A 47 -1.52 -2.87 -8.26
C ILE A 47 -2.14 -4.14 -8.84
N SER A 48 -3.46 -4.26 -8.76
CA SER A 48 -4.20 -5.38 -9.37
C SER A 48 -4.26 -5.18 -10.87
N SER A 49 -3.69 -6.11 -11.63
CA SER A 49 -3.72 -6.12 -13.10
C SER A 49 -4.17 -7.50 -13.58
N ILE A 50 -5.48 -7.68 -13.75
CA ILE A 50 -6.09 -8.94 -14.21
C ILE A 50 -6.91 -8.72 -15.48
N PRO A 51 -7.00 -9.70 -16.40
CA PRO A 51 -7.52 -9.47 -17.76
C PRO A 51 -8.96 -8.93 -17.87
N TRP A 52 -9.80 -9.17 -16.87
CA TRP A 52 -11.22 -8.78 -16.86
C TRP A 52 -11.55 -7.62 -15.90
N ARG A 53 -10.54 -6.96 -15.33
CA ARG A 53 -10.72 -5.78 -14.46
C ARG A 53 -9.74 -4.68 -14.86
N SER A 54 -10.18 -3.42 -14.79
CA SER A 54 -9.26 -2.30 -14.89
C SER A 54 -8.22 -2.34 -13.77
N GLU A 55 -7.04 -1.84 -14.08
CA GLU A 55 -5.97 -1.67 -13.11
C GLU A 55 -6.45 -0.86 -11.89
N ALA A 56 -6.03 -1.28 -10.70
CA ALA A 56 -6.38 -0.60 -9.46
C ALA A 56 -5.28 -0.78 -8.42
N ILE A 57 -4.91 0.30 -7.73
CA ILE A 57 -4.11 0.20 -6.51
C ILE A 57 -4.99 -0.35 -5.38
N ILE A 58 -4.48 -1.36 -4.68
CA ILE A 58 -5.14 -2.02 -3.57
C ILE A 58 -4.23 -2.00 -2.35
N VAL A 59 -4.78 -1.67 -1.20
CA VAL A 59 -4.12 -1.79 0.10
C VAL A 59 -4.97 -2.68 0.99
N VAL A 60 -4.41 -3.80 1.44
CA VAL A 60 -5.03 -4.71 2.42
C VAL A 60 -4.43 -4.40 3.78
N PHE A 61 -5.25 -4.01 4.74
CA PHE A 61 -4.79 -3.58 6.06
C PHE A 61 -4.60 -4.74 7.02
N ASP A 62 -3.59 -4.64 7.90
CA ASP A 62 -3.38 -5.62 8.97
C ASP A 62 -4.47 -5.50 10.05
N GLU A 63 -4.96 -4.28 10.27
CA GLU A 63 -6.07 -3.91 11.16
C GLU A 63 -7.11 -3.08 10.40
N GLU A 64 -8.39 -3.10 10.81
CA GLU A 64 -9.43 -2.35 10.10
C GLU A 64 -9.17 -0.83 10.10
N HIS A 65 -9.10 -0.25 8.91
CA HIS A 65 -8.99 1.18 8.71
C HIS A 65 -10.32 1.86 9.08
N PRO A 66 -10.32 2.90 9.95
CA PRO A 66 -11.56 3.55 10.40
C PRO A 66 -12.46 4.04 9.26
N ARG A 67 -11.84 4.46 8.15
CA ARG A 67 -12.52 4.93 6.93
C ARG A 67 -12.82 3.85 5.88
N PHE A 68 -11.93 2.87 5.71
CA PHE A 68 -11.95 1.97 4.53
C PHE A 68 -12.24 0.51 4.91
N GLY A 69 -12.30 0.17 6.19
CA GLY A 69 -12.46 -1.21 6.65
C GLY A 69 -11.19 -2.02 6.38
N LYS A 70 -11.33 -3.25 5.86
CA LYS A 70 -10.19 -4.18 5.67
C LYS A 70 -9.36 -3.93 4.42
N GLU A 71 -9.90 -3.21 3.45
CA GLU A 71 -9.20 -2.93 2.20
C GLU A 71 -9.56 -1.56 1.64
N PHE A 72 -8.57 -0.89 1.07
CA PHE A 72 -8.75 0.27 0.21
C PHE A 72 -8.47 -0.16 -1.23
N GLY A 73 -9.30 0.28 -2.18
CA GLY A 73 -9.09 -0.01 -3.58
C GLY A 73 -9.67 1.05 -4.49
N THR A 74 -8.89 1.53 -5.45
CA THR A 74 -9.33 2.51 -6.43
C THR A 74 -8.63 2.32 -7.77
N LYS A 75 -9.36 2.56 -8.85
CA LYS A 75 -8.81 2.62 -10.22
C LYS A 75 -8.39 4.04 -10.64
N TYR A 76 -8.79 5.03 -9.86
CA TYR A 76 -8.45 6.43 -10.08
C TYR A 76 -7.46 6.80 -9.00
N TYR A 77 -6.17 6.61 -9.30
CA TYR A 77 -5.07 6.97 -8.42
C TYR A 77 -3.95 7.65 -9.18
N PHE A 78 -3.19 8.48 -8.48
CA PHE A 78 -2.01 9.16 -8.99
C PHE A 78 -0.98 9.31 -7.86
N ILE A 79 0.30 9.07 -8.16
CA ILE A 79 1.43 9.36 -7.25
C ILE A 79 2.37 10.33 -7.96
N ASP A 80 1.93 11.59 -8.09
CA ASP A 80 2.74 12.66 -8.71
C ASP A 80 3.87 13.13 -7.78
N THR A 81 3.66 13.01 -6.47
CA THR A 81 4.66 13.30 -5.43
C THR A 81 4.91 12.03 -4.62
N PRO A 82 6.17 11.56 -4.50
CA PRO A 82 6.47 10.37 -3.72
C PRO A 82 5.94 10.48 -2.30
N GLY A 83 5.24 9.44 -1.86
CA GLY A 83 4.63 9.39 -0.53
C GLY A 83 3.20 9.93 -0.45
N VAL A 84 2.68 10.55 -1.52
CA VAL A 84 1.31 11.09 -1.57
C VAL A 84 0.53 10.38 -2.65
N LEU A 85 -0.48 9.61 -2.23
CA LEU A 85 -1.43 8.96 -3.12
C LEU A 85 -2.66 9.84 -3.27
N SER A 86 -2.88 10.38 -4.46
CA SER A 86 -4.15 11.00 -4.81
C SER A 86 -5.14 9.92 -5.28
N TYR A 87 -6.41 10.03 -4.92
CA TYR A 87 -7.43 9.07 -5.35
C TYR A 87 -8.82 9.67 -5.59
N GLY A 88 -9.62 8.95 -6.37
CA GLY A 88 -10.98 9.35 -6.71
C GLY A 88 -11.02 10.50 -7.72
N HIS A 89 -12.10 11.26 -7.71
CA HIS A 89 -12.32 12.39 -8.62
C HIS A 89 -12.28 13.75 -7.92
N ASP A 90 -12.33 13.76 -6.59
CA ASP A 90 -12.51 14.97 -5.78
C ASP A 90 -11.20 15.51 -5.20
N GLY A 91 -10.05 15.06 -5.71
CA GLY A 91 -8.73 15.51 -5.28
C GLY A 91 -8.33 15.04 -3.88
N GLU A 92 -8.90 13.93 -3.40
CA GLU A 92 -8.49 13.37 -2.12
C GLU A 92 -7.08 12.84 -2.17
N THR A 93 -6.34 13.02 -1.08
CA THR A 93 -4.96 12.58 -0.94
C THR A 93 -4.77 11.82 0.35
N ILE A 94 -3.85 10.85 0.35
CA ILE A 94 -3.49 10.08 1.54
C ILE A 94 -2.00 9.79 1.53
N GLU A 95 -1.39 9.79 2.72
CA GLU A 95 0.02 9.47 2.84
C GLU A 95 0.25 7.96 2.75
N ILE A 96 1.28 7.57 2.00
CA ILE A 96 1.66 6.18 1.84
C ILE A 96 3.18 6.02 1.78
N TYR A 97 3.75 5.14 2.60
CA TYR A 97 5.19 4.90 2.66
C TYR A 97 5.48 3.41 2.60
N SER A 98 6.50 3.00 1.86
CA SER A 98 7.01 1.63 1.98
C SER A 98 7.72 1.44 3.32
N LEU A 99 7.54 0.26 3.91
CA LEU A 99 8.29 -0.19 5.08
C LEU A 99 9.41 -1.10 4.59
N LYS A 100 10.66 -0.69 4.84
CA LYS A 100 11.87 -1.46 4.54
C LYS A 100 12.68 -1.73 5.82
#